data_AF-A0A811YRT8-F1
#
_entry.id   AF-A0A811YRT8-F1
#
_cell.length_a   1.000
_cell.length_b   1.000
_cell.length_c   1.000
_cell.angle_alpha   90.00
_cell.angle_beta   90.00
_cell.angle_gamma   90.00
#
_symmetry.space_group_name_H-M   'P 1'
#
loop_
_entity.id
_entity.type
_entity.pdbx_description
1 polymer ?
#
loop_
_entity_poly.entity_id
_entity_poly.type
_entity_poly.pdbx_seq_one_letter_code
_entity_poly.pdbx_strand_id
1 'polypeptide(L)'
;MDTEVLKRLKNKKLVKKLAKQYDAFLASESPIKQIPPILVPGLNETGKIPSLLTHNENMMKRVPCLALAGGHVKMTDDELVYNIHLAVNVLLSLLKKNWQNVWASYIRSTVGKPQCLCCGTG
;
A
#
# COMPACT_ATOMS: atom_id res chain seq x y z
N MET A 1 14.42 7.51 0.72
CA MET A 1 14.83 7.54 2.14
C MET A 1 16.34 7.64 2.17
N ASP A 2 16.87 8.81 2.50
CA ASP A 2 18.30 8.99 2.63
C ASP A 2 18.84 8.20 3.83
N THR A 3 20.01 7.60 3.65
CA THR A 3 20.68 6.77 4.66
C THR A 3 20.95 7.55 5.96
N GLU A 4 21.04 8.87 5.88
CA GLU A 4 21.16 9.77 7.02
C GLU A 4 19.90 9.81 7.90
N VAL A 5 18.71 9.73 7.30
CA VAL A 5 17.44 9.71 8.04
C VAL A 5 17.31 8.41 8.84
N LEU A 6 17.71 7.28 8.25
CA LEU A 6 17.79 5.98 8.95
C LEU A 6 18.72 6.02 10.16
N LYS A 7 19.87 6.71 10.05
CA LYS A 7 20.83 6.88 11.15
C LYS A 7 20.29 7.74 12.31
N ARG A 8 19.33 8.64 12.05
CA ARG A 8 18.68 9.49 13.06
C ARG A 8 17.58 8.74 13.83
N LEU A 9 17.06 7.64 13.29
CA LEU A 9 16.00 6.82 13.91
C LEU A 9 16.52 5.81 14.94
N LYS A 10 17.33 6.25 15.90
CA LYS A 10 17.87 5.36 16.97
C LYS A 10 16.89 5.13 18.13
N ASN A 11 15.82 5.92 18.21
CA ASN A 11 14.88 5.89 19.34
C ASN A 11 13.73 4.90 19.10
N LYS A 12 13.59 3.88 19.96
CA LYS A 12 12.49 2.88 19.92
C LYS A 12 11.09 3.51 19.85
N LYS A 13 10.85 4.63 20.56
CA LYS A 13 9.55 5.33 20.56
C LYS A 13 9.19 5.93 19.19
N LEU A 14 10.17 6.50 18.48
CA LEU A 14 9.98 7.06 17.14
C LEU A 14 9.76 5.96 16.11
N VAL A 15 10.50 4.85 16.23
CA VAL A 15 10.31 3.66 15.39
C VAL A 15 8.89 3.10 15.55
N LYS A 16 8.37 3.00 16.78
CA LYS A 16 6.97 2.58 17.01
C LYS A 16 5.94 3.56 16.43
N LYS A 17 6.21 4.87 16.45
CA LYS A 17 5.33 5.87 15.79
C LYS A 17 5.31 5.66 14.27
N LEU A 18 6.47 5.50 13.64
CA LEU A 18 6.58 5.25 12.20
C LEU A 18 5.92 3.93 11.80
N ALA A 19 6.13 2.87 12.59
CA ALA A 19 5.50 1.57 12.35
C ALA A 19 3.97 1.62 12.44
N LYS A 20 3.40 2.56 13.20
CA LYS A 20 1.94 2.77 13.23
C LYS A 20 1.42 3.55 12.02
N GLN A 21 2.24 4.40 11.40
CA GLN A 21 1.83 5.26 10.29
C GLN A 21 1.79 4.55 8.93
N TYR A 22 2.61 3.51 8.74
CA TYR A 22 2.73 2.81 7.46
C TYR A 22 2.37 1.33 7.61
N ASP A 23 1.69 0.75 6.63
CA ASP A 23 1.28 -0.66 6.65
C ASP A 23 2.43 -1.63 6.37
N ALA A 24 3.34 -1.27 5.45
CA ALA A 24 4.48 -2.08 5.05
C ALA A 24 5.72 -1.21 4.77
N PHE A 25 6.91 -1.80 4.95
CA PHE A 25 8.18 -1.18 4.61
C PHE A 25 8.84 -1.96 3.45
N LEU A 26 9.35 -1.23 2.47
CA LEU A 26 10.13 -1.77 1.35
C LEU A 26 11.54 -1.19 1.42
N ALA A 27 12.55 -2.04 1.23
CA ALA A 27 13.95 -1.63 1.21
C ALA A 27 14.66 -2.27 0.01
N SER A 28 15.42 -1.47 -0.73
CA SER A 28 16.29 -2.00 -1.78
C SER A 28 17.48 -2.77 -1.17
N GLU A 29 18.23 -3.49 -2.00
CA GLU A 29 19.36 -4.30 -1.52
C GLU A 29 20.47 -3.49 -0.82
N SER A 30 20.66 -2.22 -1.19
CA SER A 30 21.72 -1.39 -0.61
C SER A 30 21.39 -0.80 0.77
N PRO A 31 20.17 -0.31 1.07
CA PRO A 31 19.86 0.26 2.38
C PRO A 31 19.47 -0.80 3.41
N ILE A 32 19.02 -2.00 2.99
CA ILE A 32 18.60 -3.05 3.93
C ILE A 32 19.74 -3.49 4.87
N LYS A 33 20.98 -3.49 4.36
CA LYS A 33 22.20 -3.80 5.12
C LYS A 33 22.59 -2.67 6.09
N GLN A 34 22.07 -1.47 5.89
CA GLN A 34 22.36 -0.28 6.72
C GLN A 34 21.27 -0.02 7.78
N ILE A 35 20.21 -0.83 7.81
CA ILE A 35 19.16 -0.70 8.80
C ILE A 35 19.78 -0.88 10.19
N PRO A 36 19.65 0.10 11.09
CA PRO A 36 20.19 -0.02 12.44
C PRO A 36 19.63 -1.29 13.11
N PRO A 37 20.46 -2.13 13.76
CA PRO A 37 19.97 -3.30 14.48
C PRO A 37 18.88 -2.99 15.50
N ILE A 38 18.84 -1.76 16.04
CA ILE A 38 17.81 -1.27 16.97
C ILE A 38 16.44 -1.04 16.32
N LEU A 39 16.38 -0.83 14.99
CA LEU A 39 15.14 -0.69 14.24
C LEU A 39 14.41 -2.04 14.12
N VAL A 40 15.18 -3.13 14.00
CA VAL A 40 14.66 -4.48 13.74
C VAL A 40 13.70 -4.94 14.85
N PRO A 41 14.03 -4.86 16.16
CA PRO A 41 13.09 -5.19 17.23
C PRO A 41 11.81 -4.36 17.21
N GLY A 42 11.92 -3.05 16.94
CA GLY A 42 10.75 -2.15 16.91
C GLY A 42 9.79 -2.46 15.76
N LEU A 43 10.32 -2.89 14.61
CA LEU A 43 9.52 -3.33 13.46
C LEU A 43 8.98 -4.75 13.64
N ASN A 44 9.74 -5.67 14.25
CA ASN A 44 9.31 -7.04 14.54
C ASN A 44 8.16 -7.09 15.54
N GLU A 45 8.20 -6.29 16.60
CA GLU A 45 7.09 -6.16 17.57
C GLU A 45 5.78 -5.70 16.91
N THR A 46 5.86 -4.99 15.79
CA THR A 46 4.69 -4.49 15.04
C THR A 46 4.34 -5.39 13.85
N GLY A 47 5.10 -6.46 13.60
CA GLY A 47 4.92 -7.37 12.46
C GLY A 47 5.25 -6.76 11.08
N LYS A 48 5.99 -5.65 11.03
CA LYS A 48 6.21 -4.85 9.80
C LYS A 48 7.66 -4.89 9.33
N ILE A 49 8.13 -6.09 8.99
CA ILE A 49 9.52 -6.31 8.55
C ILE A 49 9.73 -5.73 7.14
N PRO A 50 10.83 -5.00 6.89
CA PRO A 50 11.14 -4.49 5.56
C PRO A 50 11.31 -5.64 4.56
N SER A 51 10.52 -5.62 3.49
CA SER A 51 10.67 -6.54 2.39
C SER A 51 11.77 -6.08 1.43
N LEU A 52 12.66 -7.00 1.05
CA LEU A 52 13.70 -6.74 0.06
C LEU A 52 13.07 -6.47 -1.31
N LEU A 53 13.45 -5.40 -1.97
CA LEU A 53 13.03 -5.07 -3.32
C LEU A 53 14.27 -5.03 -4.24
N THR A 54 14.33 -5.94 -5.21
CA THR A 54 15.37 -5.95 -6.23
C THR A 54 15.03 -4.98 -7.36
N HIS A 55 16.04 -4.46 -8.07
CA HIS A 55 15.83 -3.51 -9.18
C HIS A 55 14.98 -4.09 -10.33
N ASN A 56 14.86 -5.41 -10.40
CA ASN A 56 14.09 -6.12 -11.43
C ASN A 56 12.64 -6.45 -10.97
N GLU A 57 12.30 -6.16 -9.71
CA GLU A 57 10.97 -6.42 -9.15
C GLU A 57 10.08 -5.17 -9.22
N ASN A 58 8.91 -5.31 -9.84
CA ASN A 58 7.89 -4.26 -9.82
C ASN A 58 7.34 -4.08 -8.41
N MET A 59 7.45 -2.87 -7.86
CA MET A 59 6.91 -2.48 -6.54
C MET A 59 5.43 -2.87 -6.34
N MET A 60 4.64 -2.79 -7.41
CA MET A 60 3.20 -3.12 -7.39
C MET A 60 2.92 -4.60 -7.12
N LYS A 61 3.88 -5.52 -7.35
CA LYS A 61 3.67 -6.95 -7.02
C LYS A 61 3.68 -7.22 -5.52
N ARG A 62 4.30 -6.36 -4.71
CA ARG A 62 4.39 -6.52 -3.25
C ARG A 62 3.35 -5.71 -2.48
N VAL A 63 2.61 -4.84 -3.16
CA VAL A 63 1.49 -4.10 -2.57
C VAL A 63 0.19 -4.75 -3.07
N PRO A 64 -0.47 -5.60 -2.26
CA PRO A 64 -1.63 -6.38 -2.71
C PRO A 64 -2.90 -5.53 -2.87
N CYS A 65 -2.94 -4.33 -2.28
CA CYS A 65 -4.13 -3.49 -2.20
C CYS A 65 -3.78 -2.05 -2.58
N LEU A 66 -4.49 -1.48 -3.55
CA LEU A 66 -4.44 -0.05 -3.85
C LEU A 66 -5.78 0.59 -3.46
N ALA A 67 -5.75 1.70 -2.74
CA ALA A 67 -6.94 2.46 -2.37
C ALA A 67 -6.90 3.85 -3.01
N LEU A 68 -8.02 4.28 -3.59
CA LEU A 68 -8.19 5.60 -4.19
C LEU A 68 -9.48 6.24 -3.67
N ALA A 69 -9.42 7.54 -3.37
CA ALA A 69 -10.62 8.30 -3.04
C ALA A 69 -11.40 8.62 -4.33
N GLY A 70 -12.62 8.07 -4.46
CA GLY A 70 -13.45 8.21 -5.66
C GLY A 70 -14.44 9.38 -5.66
N GLY A 71 -14.64 10.06 -4.53
CA GLY A 71 -15.60 11.17 -4.43
C GLY A 71 -15.87 11.65 -3.01
N HIS A 72 -16.79 12.61 -2.88
CA HIS A 72 -17.23 13.22 -1.62
C HIS A 72 -18.75 13.39 -1.60
N VAL A 73 -19.34 13.66 -0.43
CA VAL A 73 -20.80 13.61 -0.20
C VAL A 73 -21.61 14.59 -1.06
N LYS A 74 -21.00 15.65 -1.59
CA LYS A 74 -21.69 16.65 -2.43
C LYS A 74 -21.68 16.32 -3.93
N MET A 75 -20.99 15.25 -4.32
CA MET A 75 -20.89 14.81 -5.71
C MET A 75 -22.17 14.07 -6.11
N THR A 76 -22.61 14.20 -7.36
CA THR A 76 -23.79 13.48 -7.84
C THR A 76 -23.46 12.01 -8.12
N ASP A 77 -24.49 11.17 -8.19
CA ASP A 77 -24.31 9.72 -8.41
C ASP A 77 -23.63 9.43 -9.75
N ASP A 78 -23.95 10.19 -10.81
CA ASP A 78 -23.33 10.03 -12.14
C ASP A 78 -21.84 10.39 -12.14
N GLU A 79 -21.47 11.47 -11.46
CA GLU A 79 -20.08 11.88 -11.30
C GLU A 79 -19.27 10.86 -10.50
N LEU A 80 -19.88 10.28 -9.46
CA LEU A 80 -19.26 9.24 -8.64
C LEU A 80 -19.02 7.97 -9.46
N VAL A 81 -20.02 7.53 -10.24
CA VAL A 81 -19.92 6.37 -11.13
C VAL A 81 -18.82 6.59 -12.16
N TYR A 82 -18.75 7.77 -12.78
CA TYR A 82 -17.71 8.12 -13.74
C TYR A 82 -16.30 8.03 -13.12
N ASN A 83 -16.10 8.60 -11.94
CA ASN A 83 -14.82 8.54 -11.22
C ASN A 83 -14.41 7.12 -10.87
N ILE A 84 -15.37 6.29 -10.43
CA ILE A 84 -15.12 4.88 -10.13
C ILE A 84 -14.69 4.13 -11.40
N HIS A 85 -15.37 4.34 -12.53
CA HIS A 85 -15.00 3.73 -13.80
C HIS A 85 -13.60 4.13 -14.25
N LEU A 86 -13.26 5.43 -14.18
CA LEU A 86 -11.94 5.91 -14.54
C LEU A 86 -10.85 5.31 -13.64
N ALA A 87 -11.09 5.25 -12.33
CA ALA A 87 -10.17 4.66 -11.35
C ALA A 87 -9.89 3.18 -11.63
N VAL A 88 -10.93 2.41 -11.90
CA VAL A 88 -10.81 0.98 -12.24
C VAL A 88 -10.04 0.82 -13.55
N ASN A 89 -10.33 1.62 -14.57
CA ASN A 89 -9.68 1.52 -15.88
C ASN A 89 -8.19 1.87 -15.83
N VAL A 90 -7.80 2.89 -15.05
CA VAL A 90 -6.38 3.22 -14.82
C VAL A 90 -5.69 2.08 -14.06
N LEU A 91 -6.35 1.49 -13.06
CA LEU A 91 -5.76 0.35 -12.34
C LEU A 91 -5.52 -0.84 -13.27
N LEU A 92 -6.49 -1.16 -14.13
CA LEU A 92 -6.38 -2.29 -15.06
C LEU A 92 -5.29 -2.09 -16.11
N SER A 93 -5.06 -0.86 -16.57
CA SER A 93 -4.01 -0.57 -17.55
C SER A 93 -2.59 -0.75 -17.00
N LEU A 94 -2.42 -0.69 -15.66
CA LEU A 94 -1.15 -0.96 -14.99
C LEU A 94 -0.87 -2.47 -14.83
N LEU A 95 -1.89 -3.32 -14.99
CA LEU A 95 -1.78 -4.76 -14.77
C LEU A 95 -1.60 -5.51 -16.09
N LYS A 96 -0.51 -6.29 -16.21
CA LYS A 96 -0.17 -7.05 -17.44
C LYS A 96 -1.24 -8.06 -17.92
N LYS A 97 -2.17 -8.47 -17.05
CA LYS A 97 -3.30 -9.37 -17.37
C LYS A 97 -4.66 -8.79 -16.96
N ASN A 98 -4.71 -7.47 -16.76
CA ASN A 98 -5.92 -6.70 -16.41
C ASN A 98 -6.71 -7.38 -15.27
N TRP A 99 -7.97 -7.77 -15.54
CA TRP A 99 -8.90 -8.38 -14.58
C TRP A 99 -8.46 -9.73 -14.02
N GLN A 100 -7.63 -10.50 -14.74
CA GLN A 100 -7.14 -11.79 -14.22
C GLN A 100 -6.22 -11.63 -13.01
N ASN A 101 -5.62 -10.44 -12.84
CA ASN A 101 -4.79 -10.11 -11.69
C ASN A 101 -5.59 -9.44 -10.56
N VAL A 102 -6.90 -9.21 -10.74
CA VAL A 102 -7.78 -8.56 -9.77
C VAL A 102 -8.67 -9.63 -9.15
N TRP A 103 -8.34 -10.06 -7.93
CA TRP A 103 -9.17 -11.02 -7.20
C TRP A 103 -10.48 -10.41 -6.73
N ALA A 104 -10.42 -9.21 -6.15
CA ALA A 104 -11.62 -8.51 -5.73
C ALA A 104 -11.43 -7.00 -5.74
N SER A 105 -12.51 -6.27 -5.98
CA SER A 105 -12.59 -4.83 -5.84
C SER A 105 -13.72 -4.45 -4.89
N TYR A 106 -13.43 -3.54 -3.97
CA TYR A 106 -14.38 -3.11 -2.95
C TYR A 106 -14.55 -1.59 -2.99
N ILE A 107 -15.79 -1.13 -2.95
CA ILE A 107 -16.11 0.26 -2.64
C ILE A 107 -16.36 0.35 -1.13
N ARG A 108 -15.69 1.29 -0.47
CA ARG A 108 -15.93 1.62 0.94
C ARG A 108 -16.32 3.07 1.06
N SER A 109 -17.40 3.33 1.79
CA SER A 109 -17.70 4.65 2.31
C SER A 109 -17.12 4.80 3.71
N THR A 110 -16.98 6.04 4.19
CA THR A 110 -16.37 6.34 5.49
C THR A 110 -17.11 5.69 6.67
N VAL A 111 -18.42 5.50 6.54
CA VAL A 111 -19.30 5.04 7.64
C VAL A 111 -20.09 3.77 7.28
N GLY A 112 -20.14 3.39 6.00
CA GLY A 112 -20.97 2.29 5.52
C GLY A 112 -20.23 0.97 5.40
N LYS A 113 -21.02 -0.10 5.18
CA LYS A 113 -20.48 -1.43 4.90
C LYS A 113 -19.82 -1.47 3.51
N PRO A 114 -18.66 -2.12 3.37
CA PRO A 114 -18.02 -2.32 2.07
C PRO A 114 -18.94 -3.03 1.08
N GLN A 115 -18.95 -2.59 -0.18
CA GLN A 115 -19.65 -3.23 -1.28
C GLN A 115 -18.62 -3.91 -2.19
N CYS A 116 -18.74 -5.22 -2.46
CA CYS A 116 -17.89 -5.89 -3.46
C CYS A 116 -18.45 -5.60 -4.86
N LEU A 117 -17.63 -5.03 -5.75
CA LEU A 117 -17.99 -4.80 -7.15
C LEU A 117 -17.67 -6.01 -8.02
N CYS A 118 -16.50 -6.60 -7.82
CA CYS A 118 -16.08 -7.83 -8.47
C CYS A 118 -15.43 -8.70 -7.43
N CYS A 119 -15.88 -9.96 -7.35
CA CYS A 119 -15.32 -11.00 -6.51
C CYS A 119 -15.04 -12.15 -7.49
N GLY A 120 -13.77 -12.36 -7.84
CA GLY A 120 -13.35 -13.38 -8.79
C GLY A 120 -13.77 -14.76 -8.29
N THR A 121 -14.60 -15.45 -9.08
CA THR A 121 -14.86 -16.88 -8.91
C THR A 121 -13.64 -17.63 -9.46
N GLY A 122 -12.66 -17.84 -8.60
CA GLY A 122 -11.65 -18.89 -8.80
C GLY A 122 -12.24 -20.23 -8.42
#